data_AF-A0A9E8X8A5-F1
#
_entry.id   AF-A0A9E8X8A5-F1
#
_cell.length_a   1.000
_cell.length_b   1.000
_cell.length_c   1.000
_cell.angle_alpha   90.00
_cell.angle_beta   90.00
_cell.angle_gamma   90.00
#
_symmetry.space_group_name_H-M   'P 1'
#
loop_
_entity.id
_entity.type
_entity.pdbx_description
1 polymer ?
#
loop_
_entity_poly.entity_id
_entity_poly.type
_entity_poly.pdbx_seq_one_letter_code
_entity_poly.pdbx_strand_id
1 'polypeptide(L)'
;MKINKLYASIALTSALALTGCGGDDDGEYVSGGDNNGGPIVKNELNYTAFDPFSDVINGQYKTGWGKLAFKLNNNGLIRSISTVVGSSPTAYQDSRSGDRLEYYVGNNLFAAVTEEFDSKFYKISFVDSDTFKLNIQSGSGTVNSTYDIITLDLTGVGKQPKNAQTGIDTDLEYFPDGFNATYPSGSQCYIFLETPDQDYYTFSDGEDEGSMSIDQWLANEKKRNTVNNVVKENVGSKNELQAVRYTDGDGDINAAVIYKGLIYDAYYYQKGVQEKEDTNPNIAEVYCNQYNNVATNFLETQIKATYQN
;
A
#
# COMPACT_ATOMS: atom_id res chain seq x y z
N MET A 1 6.03 7.91 -7.85
CA MET A 1 5.68 7.40 -6.51
C MET A 1 5.65 5.89 -6.61
N LYS A 2 6.70 5.19 -6.14
CA LYS A 2 6.69 3.73 -6.05
C LYS A 2 5.74 3.39 -4.90
N ILE A 3 4.55 2.90 -5.24
CA ILE A 3 3.54 2.54 -4.25
C ILE A 3 3.97 1.19 -3.69
N ASN A 4 4.28 1.13 -2.39
CA ASN A 4 4.43 -0.14 -1.67
C ASN A 4 3.22 -1.02 -2.02
N LYS A 5 3.42 -2.17 -2.66
CA LYS A 5 2.36 -2.87 -3.40
C LYS A 5 1.26 -3.49 -2.53
N LEU A 6 1.53 -3.69 -1.23
CA LEU A 6 0.49 -3.97 -0.24
C LEU A 6 -0.50 -2.79 -0.09
N TYR A 7 -0.12 -1.55 -0.42
CA TYR A 7 -1.02 -0.40 -0.55
C TYR A 7 -1.72 -0.33 -1.90
N ALA A 8 -1.09 -0.81 -2.98
CA ALA A 8 -1.71 -0.82 -4.31
C ALA A 8 -2.95 -1.75 -4.34
N SER A 9 -2.90 -2.84 -3.57
CA SER A 9 -4.01 -3.76 -3.30
C SER A 9 -5.03 -3.23 -2.27
N ILE A 10 -4.69 -2.16 -1.52
CA ILE A 10 -5.56 -1.46 -0.57
C ILE A 10 -5.96 -0.10 -1.17
N ALA A 11 -6.59 -0.12 -2.35
CA ALA A 11 -7.34 1.04 -2.78
C ALA A 11 -8.53 1.26 -1.83
N LEU A 12 -8.68 2.49 -1.35
CA LEU A 12 -9.61 2.90 -0.30
C LEU A 12 -11.09 2.60 -0.66
N THR A 13 -11.67 1.60 -0.01
CA THR A 13 -13.12 1.30 -0.02
C THR A 13 -13.78 1.85 1.25
N SER A 14 -14.85 2.63 1.10
CA SER A 14 -15.42 3.56 2.08
C SER A 14 -16.57 3.00 2.93
N ALA A 15 -16.56 3.27 4.24
CA ALA A 15 -17.77 3.46 5.06
C ALA A 15 -17.52 4.46 6.20
N LEU A 16 -18.18 5.62 6.17
CA LEU A 16 -18.30 6.57 7.29
C LEU A 16 -19.69 6.39 7.92
N ALA A 17 -19.73 6.00 9.19
CA ALA A 17 -20.84 6.35 10.06
C ALA A 17 -20.41 7.60 10.86
N LEU A 18 -20.96 8.76 10.51
CA LEU A 18 -20.91 9.95 11.33
C LEU A 18 -21.44 9.61 12.73
N THR A 19 -20.56 9.62 13.74
CA THR A 19 -20.96 9.96 15.10
C THR A 19 -20.24 11.23 15.49
N GLY A 20 -21.01 12.15 16.06
CA GLY A 20 -20.72 13.58 16.06
C GLY A 20 -19.57 13.97 16.98
N CYS A 21 -19.16 15.23 16.85
CA CYS A 21 -18.39 15.95 17.85
C CYS A 21 -18.83 15.58 19.27
N GLY A 22 -17.92 14.99 20.06
CA GLY A 22 -18.08 14.93 21.50
C GLY A 22 -17.36 13.77 22.17
N GLY A 23 -16.20 14.08 22.75
CA GLY A 23 -15.68 13.38 23.93
C GLY A 23 -14.77 12.20 23.65
N ASP A 24 -13.49 12.38 23.98
CA ASP A 24 -12.60 11.42 24.64
C ASP A 24 -13.00 9.94 24.51
N ASP A 25 -12.53 9.32 23.43
CA ASP A 25 -12.16 7.91 23.44
C ASP A 25 -10.90 7.81 22.57
N ASP A 26 -9.80 8.28 23.15
CA ASP A 26 -8.46 7.93 22.69
C ASP A 26 -8.36 6.40 22.79
N GLY A 27 -8.69 5.72 21.69
CA GLY A 27 -8.48 4.29 21.57
C GLY A 27 -7.03 4.00 21.93
N GLU A 28 -6.83 3.49 23.14
CA GLU A 28 -5.53 3.15 23.70
C GLU A 28 -4.93 2.03 22.85
N TYR A 29 -4.23 2.39 21.77
CA TYR A 29 -3.38 1.47 21.02
C TYR A 29 -2.09 1.24 21.82
N VAL A 30 -2.24 0.60 22.98
CA VAL A 30 -1.14 0.18 23.84
C VAL A 30 -0.56 -1.10 23.25
N SER A 31 0.48 -0.98 22.43
CA SER A 31 1.51 -2.03 22.37
C SER A 31 2.68 -1.57 23.23
N GLY A 32 2.64 -1.97 24.51
CA GLY A 32 3.84 -1.97 25.34
C GLY A 32 4.90 -2.81 24.62
N GLY A 33 6.06 -2.21 24.39
CA GLY A 33 7.20 -2.89 23.80
C GLY A 33 7.61 -4.07 24.68
N ASP A 34 7.42 -5.29 24.20
CA ASP A 34 8.18 -6.43 24.69
C ASP A 34 9.53 -6.41 23.96
N ASN A 35 10.62 -6.51 24.72
CA ASN A 35 12.02 -6.40 24.31
C ASN A 35 12.51 -7.55 23.38
N ASN A 36 11.65 -8.10 22.52
CA ASN A 36 11.98 -9.21 21.61
C ASN A 36 12.13 -8.81 20.12
N GLY A 37 12.20 -7.52 19.81
CA GLY A 37 13.05 -7.02 18.71
C GLY A 37 12.43 -6.58 17.38
N GLY A 38 11.16 -6.92 17.08
CA GLY A 38 10.51 -6.58 15.79
C GLY A 38 9.07 -6.07 15.94
N PRO A 39 8.42 -5.66 14.84
CA PRO A 39 7.12 -4.97 14.85
C PRO A 39 5.92 -5.91 15.07
N ILE A 40 6.10 -7.23 14.94
CA ILE A 40 5.08 -8.22 15.29
C ILE A 40 5.18 -8.56 16.79
N VAL A 41 4.13 -8.23 17.53
CA VAL A 41 4.03 -8.48 18.97
C VAL A 41 2.78 -9.30 19.26
N LYS A 42 2.94 -10.44 19.94
CA LYS A 42 1.83 -11.33 20.32
C LYS A 42 0.94 -11.73 19.13
N ASN A 43 1.56 -12.03 17.98
CA ASN A 43 0.86 -12.37 16.72
C ASN A 43 -0.07 -11.25 16.24
N GLU A 44 0.35 -10.01 16.43
CA GLU A 44 -0.31 -8.83 15.88
C GLU A 44 0.73 -7.86 15.33
N LEU A 45 0.44 -7.27 14.18
CA LEU A 45 1.20 -6.16 13.60
C LEU A 45 0.26 -4.96 13.49
N ASN A 46 0.68 -3.82 14.03
CA ASN A 46 -0.06 -2.57 13.95
C ASN A 46 0.78 -1.52 13.25
N TYR A 47 0.20 -0.84 12.26
CA TYR A 47 0.84 0.29 11.60
C TYR A 47 -0.20 1.29 11.12
N THR A 48 0.24 2.50 10.83
CA THR A 48 -0.60 3.55 10.26
C THR A 48 0.02 4.08 8.99
N ALA A 49 -0.84 4.45 8.05
CA ALA A 49 -0.49 5.22 6.86
C ALA A 49 -1.24 6.55 6.85
N PHE A 50 -0.65 7.53 6.18
CA PHE A 50 -1.29 8.81 5.92
C PHE A 50 -1.46 9.01 4.41
N ASP A 51 -2.53 9.68 4.03
CA ASP A 51 -2.81 10.03 2.63
C ASP A 51 -3.19 11.52 2.55
N PRO A 52 -2.33 12.38 1.98
CA PRO A 52 -2.60 13.81 1.86
C PRO A 52 -3.54 14.09 0.67
N PHE A 53 -4.50 15.00 0.86
CA PHE A 53 -5.37 15.44 -0.22
C PHE A 53 -5.65 16.95 -0.15
N SER A 54 -6.23 17.47 -1.24
CA SER A 54 -6.69 18.86 -1.35
C SER A 54 -8.15 18.89 -1.79
N ASP A 55 -8.91 19.86 -1.26
CA ASP A 55 -10.32 20.11 -1.57
C ASP A 55 -10.58 21.62 -1.69
N VAL A 56 -11.67 22.04 -2.32
CA VAL A 56 -12.10 23.45 -2.39
C VAL A 56 -13.36 23.64 -1.56
N ILE A 57 -13.20 24.25 -0.37
CA ILE A 57 -14.29 24.52 0.56
C ILE A 57 -14.49 26.02 0.68
N ASN A 58 -15.73 26.48 0.48
CA ASN A 58 -16.09 27.91 0.51
C ASN A 58 -15.22 28.77 -0.44
N GLY A 59 -14.89 28.23 -1.62
CA GLY A 59 -14.09 28.93 -2.63
C GLY A 59 -12.60 29.05 -2.31
N GLN A 60 -12.10 28.32 -1.29
CA GLN A 60 -10.69 28.28 -0.93
C GLN A 60 -10.15 26.85 -1.00
N TYR A 61 -8.93 26.69 -1.51
CA TYR A 61 -8.21 25.44 -1.36
C TYR A 61 -7.95 25.15 0.13
N LYS A 62 -8.25 23.92 0.52
CA LYS A 62 -8.00 23.34 1.83
C LYS A 62 -7.26 22.04 1.63
N THR A 63 -6.38 21.72 2.56
CA THR A 63 -5.68 20.45 2.61
C THR A 63 -6.09 19.69 3.86
N GLY A 64 -5.96 18.38 3.79
CA GLY A 64 -6.06 17.51 4.95
C GLY A 64 -5.41 16.17 4.66
N TRP A 65 -5.52 15.30 5.65
CA TRP A 65 -4.91 13.98 5.64
C TRP A 65 -5.90 12.92 6.08
N GLY A 66 -5.95 11.82 5.34
CA GLY A 66 -6.60 10.60 5.76
C GLY A 66 -5.63 9.79 6.60
N LYS A 67 -6.06 9.33 7.77
CA LYS A 67 -5.30 8.38 8.58
C LYS A 67 -5.92 6.99 8.45
N LEU A 68 -5.08 6.03 8.10
CA LEU A 68 -5.45 4.63 7.95
C LEU A 68 -4.69 3.81 8.96
N ALA A 69 -5.39 3.35 10.01
CA ALA A 69 -4.82 2.45 11.00
C ALA A 69 -5.11 1.00 10.59
N PHE A 70 -4.07 0.18 10.62
CA PHE A 70 -4.10 -1.21 10.23
C PHE A 70 -3.68 -2.10 11.40
N LYS A 71 -4.44 -3.17 11.61
CA LYS A 71 -4.11 -4.24 12.54
C LYS A 71 -4.18 -5.58 11.83
N LEU A 72 -3.04 -6.22 11.64
CA LEU A 72 -2.96 -7.59 11.11
C LEU A 72 -2.96 -8.54 12.30
N ASN A 73 -3.78 -9.57 12.23
CA ASN A 73 -3.77 -10.69 13.16
C ASN A 73 -4.08 -11.99 12.41
N ASN A 74 -4.08 -13.13 13.10
CA ASN A 74 -4.33 -14.44 12.46
C ASN A 74 -5.71 -14.55 11.77
N ASN A 75 -6.66 -13.68 12.09
CA ASN A 75 -7.97 -13.64 11.46
C ASN A 75 -8.02 -12.71 10.25
N GLY A 76 -6.91 -12.09 9.85
CA GLY A 76 -6.82 -11.19 8.68
C GLY A 76 -6.46 -9.76 9.08
N LEU A 77 -6.71 -8.82 8.17
CA LEU A 77 -6.46 -7.40 8.37
C LEU A 77 -7.73 -6.71 8.87
N ILE A 78 -7.63 -6.03 10.01
CA ILE A 78 -8.63 -5.09 10.50
C ILE A 78 -8.14 -3.69 10.13
N ARG A 79 -8.90 -3.02 9.26
CA ARG A 79 -8.68 -1.60 8.93
C ARG A 79 -9.63 -0.76 9.77
N SER A 80 -9.10 0.20 10.50
CA SER A 80 -9.90 1.25 11.12
C SER A 80 -9.53 2.57 10.45
N ILE A 81 -10.45 3.13 9.67
CA ILE A 81 -10.30 4.52 9.22
C ILE A 81 -10.52 5.38 10.46
N SER A 82 -9.49 6.12 10.83
CA SER A 82 -9.61 7.13 11.88
C SER A 82 -9.46 8.47 11.18
N THR A 83 -10.51 9.27 11.28
CA THR A 83 -10.50 10.74 11.32
C THR A 83 -9.66 11.49 10.30
N VAL A 84 -10.32 12.43 9.64
CA VAL A 84 -9.64 13.51 8.91
C VAL A 84 -8.74 14.28 9.86
N VAL A 85 -7.45 14.33 9.55
CA VAL A 85 -6.52 15.20 10.27
C VAL A 85 -6.26 16.42 9.38
N GLY A 86 -6.75 17.60 9.75
CA GLY A 86 -6.56 18.84 8.97
C GLY A 86 -7.79 19.74 8.89
N SER A 87 -7.84 20.60 7.87
CA SER A 87 -8.80 21.74 7.77
C SER A 87 -10.02 21.49 6.87
N SER A 88 -10.10 20.33 6.22
CA SER A 88 -11.24 19.96 5.36
C SER A 88 -12.21 19.05 6.11
N PRO A 89 -13.42 19.48 6.50
CA PRO A 89 -14.40 18.60 7.15
C PRO A 89 -14.98 17.51 6.21
N THR A 90 -14.75 17.65 4.90
CA THR A 90 -15.29 16.79 3.83
C THR A 90 -14.28 15.80 3.26
N ALA A 91 -13.04 15.88 3.72
CA ALA A 91 -12.00 14.90 3.50
C ALA A 91 -12.52 13.46 3.65
N TYR A 92 -12.38 12.67 2.59
CA TYR A 92 -12.86 11.28 2.52
C TYR A 92 -14.36 11.08 2.73
N GLN A 93 -15.19 12.11 2.50
CA GLN A 93 -16.65 11.94 2.39
C GLN A 93 -17.09 11.37 1.04
N ASP A 94 -16.16 10.92 0.20
CA ASP A 94 -16.53 10.25 -1.05
C ASP A 94 -16.86 8.79 -0.77
N SER A 95 -18.17 8.50 -0.70
CA SER A 95 -18.67 7.13 -0.71
C SER A 95 -18.47 6.57 -2.12
N ARG A 96 -17.38 5.85 -2.36
CA ARG A 96 -17.33 4.96 -3.52
C ARG A 96 -18.27 3.80 -3.21
N SER A 97 -19.52 3.94 -3.61
CA SER A 97 -20.49 2.85 -3.56
C SER A 97 -20.07 1.78 -4.56
N GLY A 98 -19.51 0.67 -4.08
CA GLY A 98 -19.26 -0.53 -4.89
C GLY A 98 -18.21 -1.43 -4.26
N ASP A 99 -18.48 -2.74 -4.27
CA ASP A 99 -17.49 -3.78 -3.96
C ASP A 99 -16.46 -3.81 -5.10
N ARG A 100 -15.47 -2.92 -5.05
CA ARG A 100 -14.33 -3.01 -5.96
C ARG A 100 -13.57 -4.30 -5.70
N LEU A 101 -13.26 -4.99 -6.78
CA LEU A 101 -12.55 -6.25 -6.73
C LEU A 101 -11.09 -6.05 -7.13
N GLU A 102 -10.25 -6.72 -6.38
CA GLU A 102 -8.89 -7.05 -6.79
C GLU A 102 -8.86 -8.49 -7.30
N TYR A 103 -8.14 -8.69 -8.39
CA TYR A 103 -8.02 -9.96 -9.08
C TYR A 103 -6.59 -10.45 -9.04
N TYR A 104 -6.42 -11.69 -8.60
CA TYR A 104 -5.15 -12.39 -8.61
C TYR A 104 -5.25 -13.52 -9.62
N VAL A 105 -4.39 -13.52 -10.63
CA VAL A 105 -4.46 -14.49 -11.74
C VAL A 105 -3.09 -15.08 -12.05
N GLY A 106 -3.05 -16.39 -12.32
CA GLY A 106 -1.82 -17.10 -12.63
C GLY A 106 -2.11 -18.40 -13.37
N ASN A 107 -1.11 -19.27 -13.49
CA ASN A 107 -1.29 -20.57 -14.15
C ASN A 107 -2.29 -21.45 -13.39
N ASN A 108 -3.45 -21.73 -13.99
CA ASN A 108 -4.60 -22.41 -13.38
C ASN A 108 -5.06 -21.74 -12.07
N LEU A 109 -4.94 -20.41 -11.97
CA LEU A 109 -5.25 -19.63 -10.77
C LEU A 109 -6.08 -18.41 -11.13
N PHE A 110 -7.19 -18.25 -10.41
CA PHE A 110 -8.01 -17.03 -10.42
C PHE A 110 -8.64 -16.85 -9.04
N ALA A 111 -8.39 -15.70 -8.42
CA ALA A 111 -9.08 -15.27 -7.21
C ALA A 111 -9.57 -13.83 -7.41
N ALA A 112 -10.84 -13.59 -7.08
CA ALA A 112 -11.41 -12.25 -7.03
C ALA A 112 -11.80 -11.98 -5.57
N VAL A 113 -11.29 -10.90 -5.02
CA VAL A 113 -11.45 -10.56 -3.60
C VAL A 113 -11.82 -9.10 -3.50
N THR A 114 -12.53 -8.74 -2.43
CA THR A 114 -12.82 -7.33 -2.15
C THR A 114 -11.53 -6.61 -1.76
N GLU A 115 -11.42 -5.34 -2.15
CA GLU A 115 -10.35 -4.44 -1.66
C GLU A 115 -10.44 -4.23 -0.14
N GLU A 116 -11.62 -4.43 0.45
CA GLU A 116 -11.77 -4.60 1.88
C GLU A 116 -11.18 -5.96 2.26
N PHE A 117 -10.02 -5.95 2.94
CA PHE A 117 -9.30 -7.15 3.40
C PHE A 117 -10.13 -8.01 4.37
N ASP A 118 -11.13 -8.68 3.83
CA ASP A 118 -12.07 -9.49 4.57
C ASP A 118 -11.40 -10.81 4.94
N SER A 119 -11.44 -11.12 6.24
CA SER A 119 -11.02 -12.40 6.82
C SER A 119 -11.52 -13.65 6.09
N LYS A 120 -12.62 -13.56 5.32
CA LYS A 120 -13.12 -14.66 4.49
C LYS A 120 -12.18 -15.02 3.33
N PHE A 121 -11.40 -14.05 2.84
CA PHE A 121 -10.47 -14.21 1.73
C PHE A 121 -9.01 -14.22 2.19
N TYR A 122 -8.67 -13.38 3.16
CA TYR A 122 -7.28 -13.16 3.58
C TYR A 122 -7.01 -13.85 4.93
N LYS A 123 -5.98 -14.70 4.97
CA LYS A 123 -5.48 -15.36 6.17
C LYS A 123 -4.02 -15.01 6.39
N ILE A 124 -3.69 -14.67 7.63
CA ILE A 124 -2.33 -14.29 8.03
C ILE A 124 -1.82 -15.32 9.03
N SER A 125 -0.54 -15.66 8.93
CA SER A 125 0.15 -16.44 9.95
C SER A 125 1.52 -15.83 10.22
N PHE A 126 1.81 -15.53 11.47
CA PHE A 126 3.10 -14.96 11.87
C PHE A 126 4.14 -16.08 12.03
N VAL A 127 5.33 -15.84 11.48
CA VAL A 127 6.46 -16.77 11.53
C VAL A 127 7.36 -16.41 12.70
N ASP A 128 7.71 -15.14 12.81
CA ASP A 128 8.55 -14.57 13.87
C ASP A 128 8.20 -13.08 14.10
N SER A 129 9.14 -12.29 14.65
CA SER A 129 8.95 -10.87 14.97
C SER A 129 8.91 -9.96 13.75
N ASP A 130 9.39 -10.41 12.59
CA ASP A 130 9.58 -9.60 11.39
C ASP A 130 9.05 -10.28 10.12
N THR A 131 8.51 -11.50 10.21
CA THR A 131 7.99 -12.24 9.06
C THR A 131 6.57 -12.75 9.29
N PHE A 132 5.70 -12.58 8.29
CA PHE A 132 4.38 -13.20 8.25
C PHE A 132 4.10 -13.82 6.87
N LYS A 133 3.10 -14.69 6.81
CA LYS A 133 2.60 -15.25 5.55
C LYS A 133 1.19 -14.77 5.30
N LEU A 134 0.93 -14.41 4.05
CA LEU A 134 -0.39 -14.08 3.53
C LEU A 134 -0.89 -15.24 2.66
N ASN A 135 -2.09 -15.70 2.94
CA ASN A 135 -2.84 -16.61 2.09
C ASN A 135 -4.12 -15.89 1.65
N ILE A 136 -4.31 -15.80 0.34
CA ILE A 136 -5.50 -15.23 -0.28
C ILE A 136 -6.25 -16.37 -0.95
N GLN A 137 -7.49 -16.58 -0.55
CA GLN A 137 -8.32 -17.67 -1.05
C GLN A 137 -9.68 -17.13 -1.52
N SER A 138 -10.02 -17.38 -2.78
CA SER A 138 -11.33 -17.09 -3.33
C SER A 138 -11.74 -18.17 -4.33
N GLY A 139 -12.91 -18.79 -4.11
CA GLY A 139 -13.33 -19.96 -4.88
C GLY A 139 -12.30 -21.10 -4.80
N SER A 140 -11.81 -21.55 -5.94
CA SER A 140 -10.73 -22.55 -6.04
C SER A 140 -9.33 -21.94 -6.17
N GLY A 141 -9.21 -20.62 -6.28
CA GLY A 141 -7.92 -19.93 -6.36
C GLY A 141 -7.28 -19.77 -5.00
N THR A 142 -5.97 -19.97 -4.92
CA THR A 142 -5.18 -19.74 -3.70
C THR A 142 -3.84 -19.12 -4.06
N VAL A 143 -3.56 -17.95 -3.50
CA VAL A 143 -2.28 -17.24 -3.60
C VAL A 143 -1.63 -17.29 -2.22
N ASN A 144 -0.37 -17.72 -2.16
CA ASN A 144 0.44 -17.68 -0.96
C ASN A 144 1.66 -16.82 -1.17
N SER A 145 1.99 -16.03 -0.14
CA SER A 145 3.20 -15.21 -0.12
C SER A 145 3.75 -15.11 1.29
N THR A 146 5.06 -14.97 1.38
CA THR A 146 5.77 -14.63 2.62
C THR A 146 6.14 -13.16 2.55
N TYR A 147 5.93 -12.42 3.64
CA TYR A 147 6.28 -11.02 3.77
C TYR A 147 7.30 -10.86 4.88
N ASP A 148 8.44 -10.27 4.52
CA ASP A 148 9.43 -9.80 5.47
C ASP A 148 9.22 -8.32 5.75
N ILE A 149 9.42 -7.90 7.00
CA ILE A 149 9.25 -6.53 7.46
C ILE A 149 10.62 -5.96 7.79
N ILE A 150 11.04 -4.98 7.00
CA ILE A 150 12.21 -4.18 7.34
C ILE A 150 11.76 -3.01 8.21
N THR A 151 12.31 -2.94 9.43
CA THR A 151 12.04 -1.83 10.36
C THR A 151 13.16 -0.80 10.28
N LEU A 152 12.81 0.45 9.99
CA LEU A 152 13.74 1.58 10.02
C LEU A 152 13.48 2.43 11.26
N ASP A 153 14.56 2.84 11.94
CA ASP A 153 14.51 3.85 12.99
C ASP A 153 14.39 5.24 12.36
N LEU A 154 13.34 5.95 12.75
CA LEU A 154 13.09 7.31 12.30
C LEU A 154 13.62 8.36 13.27
N THR A 155 14.22 7.98 14.40
CA THR A 155 14.67 8.93 15.43
C THR A 155 15.58 10.02 14.82
N GLY A 156 15.16 11.28 14.92
CA GLY A 156 15.90 12.42 14.39
C GLY A 156 15.78 12.62 12.87
N VAL A 157 15.07 11.76 12.14
CA VAL A 157 14.75 11.96 10.73
C VAL A 157 13.81 13.16 10.62
N GLY A 158 14.09 14.04 9.66
CA GLY A 158 13.26 15.21 9.33
C GLY A 158 12.86 15.19 7.87
N LYS A 159 12.23 16.27 7.41
CA LYS A 159 11.86 16.45 5.99
C LYS A 159 13.11 16.32 5.09
N GLN A 160 13.03 15.45 4.09
CA GLN A 160 14.09 15.29 3.09
C GLN A 160 14.15 16.49 2.12
N PRO A 161 15.36 16.88 1.65
CA PRO A 161 15.49 17.79 0.53
C PRO A 161 14.89 17.20 -0.76
N LYS A 162 14.22 18.02 -1.58
CA LYS A 162 13.52 17.63 -2.83
C LYS A 162 14.31 16.80 -3.86
N ASN A 163 15.63 16.73 -3.75
CA ASN A 163 16.51 15.99 -4.69
C ASN A 163 17.50 15.10 -3.95
N ALA A 164 17.14 14.63 -2.75
CA ALA A 164 17.96 13.69 -2.03
C ALA A 164 18.22 12.45 -2.89
N GLN A 165 19.44 11.90 -2.78
CA GLN A 165 19.82 10.65 -3.45
C GLN A 165 19.87 9.48 -2.46
N THR A 166 19.87 9.80 -1.17
CA THR A 166 20.01 8.90 -0.04
C THR A 166 19.24 9.48 1.13
N GLY A 167 18.59 8.64 1.92
CA GLY A 167 17.86 9.06 3.12
C GLY A 167 16.57 8.27 3.29
N ILE A 168 15.80 8.61 4.32
CA ILE A 168 14.46 8.05 4.54
C ILE A 168 13.45 9.12 4.17
N ASP A 169 12.71 8.88 3.08
CA ASP A 169 11.62 9.74 2.64
C ASP A 169 10.32 9.34 3.34
N THR A 170 9.63 10.32 3.90
CA THR A 170 8.43 10.13 4.71
C THR A 170 7.39 11.20 4.36
N ASP A 171 6.20 11.09 4.92
CA ASP A 171 5.11 12.07 4.73
C ASP A 171 5.48 13.52 5.13
N LEU A 172 6.62 13.74 5.79
CA LEU A 172 7.17 15.08 5.97
C LEU A 172 7.46 15.79 4.63
N GLU A 173 7.61 15.07 3.51
CA GLU A 173 7.78 15.64 2.17
C GLU A 173 6.62 16.56 1.74
N TYR A 174 5.42 16.36 2.30
CA TYR A 174 4.23 17.17 1.99
C TYR A 174 4.13 18.44 2.85
N PHE A 175 4.98 18.62 3.85
CA PHE A 175 4.99 19.81 4.70
C PHE A 175 5.61 21.03 3.98
N PRO A 176 5.33 22.27 4.41
CA PRO A 176 5.92 23.46 3.80
C PRO A 176 7.46 23.46 3.79
N ASP A 177 8.03 24.18 2.82
CA ASP A 177 9.47 24.46 2.81
C ASP A 177 9.86 25.19 4.13
N GLY A 178 10.94 24.76 4.78
CA GLY A 178 11.37 25.30 6.08
C GLY A 178 10.81 24.58 7.31
N PHE A 179 9.96 23.57 7.14
CA PHE A 179 9.59 22.65 8.22
C PHE A 179 10.83 21.95 8.79
N ASN A 180 11.01 21.99 10.10
CA ASN A 180 12.26 21.58 10.77
C ASN A 180 12.06 20.62 11.95
N ALA A 181 10.84 20.11 12.16
CA ALA A 181 10.62 19.09 13.17
C ALA A 181 11.18 17.75 12.70
N THR A 182 11.63 16.95 13.66
CA THR A 182 12.16 15.61 13.43
C THR A 182 11.39 14.60 14.27
N TYR A 183 11.30 13.37 13.78
CA TYR A 183 10.67 12.27 14.50
C TYR A 183 11.35 12.04 15.87
N PRO A 184 10.57 11.84 16.94
CA PRO A 184 11.11 11.61 18.28
C PRO A 184 11.70 10.20 18.44
N SER A 185 12.38 9.97 19.57
CA SER A 185 12.92 8.65 19.93
C SER A 185 11.83 7.58 19.94
N GLY A 186 12.11 6.44 19.31
CA GLY A 186 11.19 5.31 19.23
C GLY A 186 10.20 5.39 18.06
N SER A 187 10.27 6.43 17.23
CA SER A 187 9.60 6.45 15.93
C SER A 187 10.21 5.43 14.99
N GLN A 188 9.37 4.61 14.38
CA GLN A 188 9.79 3.60 13.41
C GLN A 188 8.86 3.61 12.21
N CYS A 189 9.37 3.12 11.09
CA CYS A 189 8.55 2.77 9.95
C CYS A 189 8.91 1.40 9.41
N TYR A 190 7.99 0.84 8.62
CA TYR A 190 8.03 -0.52 8.12
C TYR A 190 8.05 -0.51 6.60
N ILE A 191 8.75 -1.49 6.03
CA ILE A 191 8.74 -1.79 4.60
C ILE A 191 8.42 -3.27 4.49
N PHE A 192 7.34 -3.59 3.78
CA PHE A 192 6.92 -4.96 3.54
C PHE A 192 7.50 -5.44 2.21
N LEU A 193 8.18 -6.57 2.24
CA LEU A 193 8.80 -7.18 1.07
C LEU A 193 8.16 -8.54 0.79
N GLU A 194 7.37 -8.62 -0.27
CA GLU A 194 6.71 -9.87 -0.65
C GLU A 194 7.68 -10.85 -1.32
N THR A 195 7.62 -12.12 -0.93
CA THR A 195 8.19 -13.26 -1.65
C THR A 195 7.05 -14.24 -1.96
N PRO A 196 6.64 -14.37 -3.24
CA PRO A 196 5.46 -15.15 -3.58
C PRO A 196 5.80 -16.64 -3.83
N ASP A 197 4.89 -17.54 -3.45
CA ASP A 197 5.09 -18.99 -3.61
C ASP A 197 4.73 -19.51 -5.02
N GLN A 198 4.14 -18.64 -5.84
CA GLN A 198 3.72 -18.88 -7.22
C GLN A 198 3.82 -17.61 -8.05
N ASP A 199 3.92 -17.77 -9.38
CA ASP A 199 3.81 -16.64 -10.30
C ASP A 199 2.35 -16.18 -10.38
N TYR A 200 2.10 -14.88 -10.28
CA TYR A 200 0.78 -14.31 -10.52
C TYR A 200 0.85 -12.86 -10.97
N TYR A 201 -0.26 -12.41 -11.51
CA TYR A 201 -0.57 -11.03 -11.81
C TYR A 201 -1.62 -10.55 -10.82
N THR A 202 -1.54 -9.29 -10.40
CA THR A 202 -2.65 -8.60 -9.72
C THR A 202 -3.10 -7.38 -10.51
N PHE A 203 -4.42 -7.13 -10.51
CA PHE A 203 -5.05 -5.95 -11.07
C PHE A 203 -6.40 -5.69 -10.40
N SER A 204 -6.91 -4.46 -10.48
CA SER A 204 -8.17 -4.03 -9.88
C SER A 204 -9.16 -3.50 -10.92
N ASP A 205 -10.45 -3.42 -10.55
CA ASP A 205 -11.50 -2.84 -11.41
C ASP A 205 -11.19 -1.39 -11.86
N GLY A 206 -10.30 -0.67 -11.17
CA GLY A 206 -9.94 0.72 -11.48
C GLY A 206 -8.77 0.89 -12.46
N GLU A 207 -8.14 -0.20 -12.89
CA GLU A 207 -6.95 -0.18 -13.76
C GLU A 207 -7.28 -0.54 -15.22
N ASP A 208 -8.54 -0.36 -15.62
CA ASP A 208 -8.96 -0.61 -17.00
C ASP A 208 -8.43 0.46 -17.96
N GLU A 209 -7.76 0.03 -19.03
CA GLU A 209 -7.26 0.91 -20.10
C GLU A 209 -8.17 0.82 -21.35
N GLY A 210 -9.38 0.28 -21.17
CA GLY A 210 -10.37 0.09 -22.22
C GLY A 210 -10.17 -1.17 -23.08
N SER A 211 -10.85 -1.19 -24.24
CA SER A 211 -10.85 -2.36 -25.13
C SER A 211 -9.74 -2.29 -26.17
N MET A 212 -8.74 -3.15 -26.03
CA MET A 212 -7.68 -3.35 -27.02
C MET A 212 -7.05 -4.75 -26.92
N SER A 213 -6.29 -5.16 -27.92
CA SER A 213 -5.51 -6.41 -27.87
C SER A 213 -4.17 -6.22 -27.14
N ILE A 214 -3.58 -7.33 -26.67
CA ILE A 214 -2.21 -7.35 -26.12
C ILE A 214 -1.19 -6.72 -27.07
N ASP A 215 -1.34 -6.94 -28.39
CA ASP A 215 -0.43 -6.37 -29.38
C ASP A 215 -0.57 -4.86 -29.52
N GLN A 216 -1.79 -4.34 -29.41
CA GLN A 216 -2.04 -2.90 -29.42
C GLN A 216 -1.48 -2.23 -28.16
N TRP A 217 -1.66 -2.85 -26.99
CA TRP A 217 -1.09 -2.36 -25.74
C TRP A 217 0.44 -2.34 -25.80
N LEU A 218 1.09 -3.44 -26.21
CA LEU A 218 2.55 -3.48 -26.40
C LEU A 218 3.05 -2.43 -27.41
N ALA A 219 2.28 -2.15 -28.46
CA ALA A 219 2.63 -1.12 -29.43
C ALA A 219 2.51 0.30 -28.85
N ASN A 220 1.62 0.52 -27.88
CA ASN A 220 1.51 1.78 -27.15
C ASN A 220 2.67 1.93 -26.15
N GLU A 221 3.00 0.87 -25.41
CA GLU A 221 4.12 0.86 -24.48
C GLU A 221 5.44 1.16 -25.16
N LYS A 222 5.70 0.58 -26.34
CA LYS A 222 6.89 0.85 -27.16
C LYS A 222 7.04 2.30 -27.62
N LYS A 223 5.98 3.12 -27.59
CA LYS A 223 6.08 4.56 -27.93
C LYS A 223 6.64 5.39 -26.79
N ARG A 224 6.56 4.89 -25.55
CA ARG A 224 6.87 5.64 -24.32
C ARG A 224 8.03 5.03 -23.55
N ASN A 225 8.16 3.70 -23.61
CA ASN A 225 9.07 2.91 -22.79
C ASN A 225 10.02 2.08 -23.65
N THR A 226 11.19 1.76 -23.08
CA THR A 226 12.01 0.67 -23.61
C THR A 226 11.31 -0.64 -23.28
N VAL A 227 11.12 -1.54 -24.25
CA VAL A 227 10.37 -2.80 -24.06
C VAL A 227 11.28 -3.99 -24.33
N ASN A 228 11.75 -4.63 -23.26
CA ASN A 228 12.63 -5.80 -23.29
C ASN A 228 11.91 -7.05 -22.74
N ASN A 229 12.45 -8.25 -23.02
CA ASN A 229 12.03 -9.51 -22.40
C ASN A 229 10.51 -9.76 -22.39
N VAL A 230 9.83 -9.49 -23.51
CA VAL A 230 8.38 -9.66 -23.60
C VAL A 230 8.00 -11.13 -23.42
N VAL A 231 7.13 -11.39 -22.44
CA VAL A 231 6.50 -12.69 -22.21
C VAL A 231 5.01 -12.54 -22.45
N LYS A 232 4.44 -13.44 -23.26
CA LYS A 232 3.01 -13.58 -23.46
C LYS A 232 2.61 -14.97 -22.99
N GLU A 233 1.59 -15.03 -22.16
CA GLU A 233 1.16 -16.28 -21.54
C GLU A 233 -0.36 -16.28 -21.32
N ASN A 234 -0.89 -17.46 -21.05
CA ASN A 234 -2.29 -17.60 -20.69
C ASN A 234 -2.39 -17.95 -19.20
N VAL A 235 -3.27 -17.25 -18.49
CA VAL A 235 -3.48 -17.32 -17.04
C VAL A 235 -4.98 -17.43 -16.72
N GLY A 236 -5.33 -17.58 -15.45
CA GLY A 236 -6.73 -17.77 -15.02
C GLY A 236 -7.02 -19.21 -14.63
N SER A 237 -8.25 -19.48 -14.20
CA SER A 237 -8.68 -20.76 -13.61
C SER A 237 -8.44 -21.99 -14.50
N LYS A 238 -8.39 -21.78 -15.81
CA LYS A 238 -8.18 -22.76 -16.88
C LYS A 238 -7.22 -22.23 -17.95
N ASN A 239 -6.38 -21.25 -17.61
CA ASN A 239 -5.49 -20.55 -18.55
C ASN A 239 -6.26 -19.96 -19.74
N GLU A 240 -7.40 -19.32 -19.46
CA GLU A 240 -8.31 -18.72 -20.43
C GLU A 240 -8.05 -17.24 -20.70
N LEU A 241 -7.37 -16.54 -19.79
CA LEU A 241 -7.08 -15.12 -19.88
C LEU A 241 -5.72 -14.91 -20.54
N GLN A 242 -5.63 -13.96 -21.46
CA GLN A 242 -4.36 -13.60 -22.09
C GLN A 242 -3.65 -12.57 -21.21
N ALA A 243 -2.39 -12.82 -20.90
CA ALA A 243 -1.53 -11.91 -20.16
C ALA A 243 -0.25 -11.60 -20.93
N VAL A 244 0.33 -10.45 -20.63
CA VAL A 244 1.62 -10.00 -21.15
C VAL A 244 2.41 -9.33 -20.05
N ARG A 245 3.73 -9.45 -20.13
CA ARG A 245 4.66 -8.65 -19.33
C ARG A 245 5.92 -8.35 -20.11
N TYR A 246 6.59 -7.27 -19.74
CA TYR A 246 7.89 -6.89 -20.28
C TYR A 246 8.74 -6.22 -19.20
N THR A 247 10.05 -6.21 -19.40
CA THR A 247 10.99 -5.46 -18.56
C THR A 247 11.35 -4.16 -19.26
N ASP A 248 11.28 -3.03 -18.55
CA ASP A 248 11.61 -1.74 -19.12
C ASP A 248 13.12 -1.41 -19.13
N GLY A 249 13.46 -0.14 -19.33
CA GLY A 249 14.85 0.33 -19.34
C GLY A 249 15.48 0.41 -17.95
N ASP A 250 14.67 0.55 -16.91
CA ASP A 250 15.09 0.67 -15.51
C ASP A 250 15.10 -0.70 -14.80
N GLY A 251 14.56 -1.73 -15.49
CA GLY A 251 14.51 -3.09 -15.00
C GLY A 251 13.19 -3.44 -14.31
N ASP A 252 12.21 -2.53 -14.34
CA ASP A 252 10.90 -2.76 -13.76
C ASP A 252 10.03 -3.60 -14.69
N ILE A 253 9.14 -4.41 -14.10
CA ILE A 253 8.24 -5.28 -14.85
C ILE A 253 6.90 -4.57 -14.99
N ASN A 254 6.50 -4.34 -16.23
CA ASN A 254 5.21 -3.80 -16.60
C ASN A 254 4.37 -4.93 -17.20
N ALA A 255 3.11 -5.07 -16.79
CA ALA A 255 2.26 -6.17 -17.19
C ALA A 255 0.82 -5.73 -17.49
N ALA A 256 0.11 -6.58 -18.22
CA ALA A 256 -1.31 -6.40 -18.50
C ALA A 256 -2.03 -7.74 -18.67
N VAL A 257 -3.33 -7.75 -18.35
CA VAL A 257 -4.22 -8.92 -18.47
C VAL A 257 -5.49 -8.52 -19.22
N ILE A 258 -5.92 -9.37 -20.17
CA ILE A 258 -7.24 -9.23 -20.77
C ILE A 258 -8.27 -9.94 -19.91
N TYR A 259 -9.24 -9.19 -19.38
CA TYR A 259 -10.33 -9.72 -18.58
C TYR A 259 -11.65 -9.07 -19.01
N LYS A 260 -12.69 -9.90 -19.21
CA LYS A 260 -14.01 -9.46 -19.70
C LYS A 260 -13.98 -8.58 -20.97
N GLY A 261 -12.98 -8.77 -21.84
CA GLY A 261 -12.83 -8.04 -23.11
C GLY A 261 -12.20 -6.64 -22.99
N LEU A 262 -11.74 -6.27 -21.79
CA LEU A 262 -10.95 -5.07 -21.52
C LEU A 262 -9.52 -5.47 -21.17
N ILE A 263 -8.58 -4.56 -21.37
CA ILE A 263 -7.21 -4.71 -20.88
C ILE A 263 -7.08 -3.97 -19.56
N TYR A 264 -6.41 -4.60 -18.61
CA TYR A 264 -6.06 -4.03 -17.33
C TYR A 264 -4.54 -3.94 -17.23
N ASP A 265 -4.04 -2.78 -16.81
CA ASP A 265 -2.67 -2.71 -16.32
C ASP A 265 -2.56 -3.56 -15.06
N ALA A 266 -1.46 -4.29 -14.93
CA ALA A 266 -1.28 -5.28 -13.88
C ALA A 266 0.15 -5.23 -13.33
N TYR A 267 0.29 -5.66 -12.07
CA TYR A 267 1.60 -6.00 -11.52
C TYR A 267 1.87 -7.49 -11.68
N TYR A 268 3.13 -7.85 -11.87
CA TYR A 268 3.57 -9.24 -11.93
C TYR A 268 4.50 -9.57 -10.77
N TYR A 269 4.26 -10.74 -10.18
CA TYR A 269 4.97 -11.29 -9.05
C TYR A 269 5.57 -12.64 -9.45
N GLN A 270 6.88 -12.77 -9.27
CA GLN A 270 7.61 -13.97 -9.67
C GLN A 270 7.88 -14.86 -8.47
N LYS A 271 7.54 -16.15 -8.61
CA LYS A 271 7.76 -17.18 -7.61
C LYS A 271 9.19 -17.15 -7.07
N GLY A 272 9.30 -17.08 -5.75
CA GLY A 272 10.56 -17.15 -5.01
C GLY A 272 11.49 -15.96 -5.22
N VAL A 273 11.02 -14.90 -5.88
CA VAL A 273 11.76 -13.64 -6.04
C VAL A 273 11.14 -12.62 -5.10
N GLN A 274 11.91 -12.18 -4.11
CA GLN A 274 11.48 -11.11 -3.22
C GLN A 274 11.36 -9.80 -3.99
N GLU A 275 10.36 -8.99 -3.62
CA GLU A 275 10.22 -7.63 -4.12
C GLU A 275 11.50 -6.83 -3.91
N LYS A 276 11.84 -6.04 -4.94
CA LYS A 276 13.02 -5.20 -4.93
C LYS A 276 12.61 -3.78 -4.55
N GLU A 277 12.75 -3.47 -3.28
CA GLU A 277 12.64 -2.10 -2.75
C GLU A 277 13.97 -1.65 -2.13
N ASP A 278 14.23 -0.35 -2.18
CA ASP A 278 15.38 0.23 -1.49
C ASP A 278 15.10 0.22 0.02
N THR A 279 16.01 -0.39 0.79
CA THR A 279 15.86 -0.56 2.24
C THR A 279 17.03 0.00 3.03
N ASN A 280 18.07 0.50 2.36
CA ASN A 280 19.26 1.07 2.99
C ASN A 280 19.37 2.57 2.66
N PRO A 281 19.01 3.45 3.61
CA PRO A 281 19.01 4.90 3.39
C PRO A 281 20.41 5.49 3.21
N ASN A 282 21.48 4.72 3.44
CA ASN A 282 22.86 5.16 3.17
C ASN A 282 23.27 4.99 1.70
N ILE A 283 22.50 4.24 0.90
CA ILE A 283 22.85 3.88 -0.48
C ILE A 283 21.85 4.47 -1.47
N ALA A 284 20.58 4.52 -1.09
CA ALA A 284 19.49 5.05 -1.91
C ALA A 284 18.49 5.80 -1.03
N GLU A 285 17.59 6.54 -1.67
CA GLU A 285 16.39 7.05 -1.02
C GLU A 285 15.44 5.88 -0.72
N VAL A 286 14.95 5.82 0.52
CA VAL A 286 14.05 4.77 1.00
C VAL A 286 12.70 5.39 1.34
N TYR A 287 11.66 5.01 0.60
CA TYR A 287 10.30 5.48 0.84
C TYR A 287 9.67 4.73 2.02
N CYS A 288 9.23 5.47 3.04
CA CYS A 288 8.71 4.89 4.26
C CYS A 288 7.43 5.60 4.74
N ASN A 289 6.30 4.92 4.58
CA ASN A 289 4.96 5.47 4.84
C ASN A 289 4.07 4.57 5.72
N GLN A 290 4.64 3.52 6.31
CA GLN A 290 3.99 2.62 7.27
C GLN A 290 4.59 2.88 8.64
N TYR A 291 3.86 3.54 9.54
CA TYR A 291 4.43 4.04 10.80
C TYR A 291 3.97 3.23 12.01
N ASN A 292 4.86 3.13 13.00
CA ASN A 292 4.46 2.73 14.34
C ASN A 292 3.68 3.86 15.05
N ASN A 293 3.14 3.58 16.24
CA ASN A 293 2.31 4.54 16.98
C ASN A 293 3.06 5.82 17.36
N VAL A 294 4.36 5.74 17.66
CA VAL A 294 5.17 6.92 18.04
C VAL A 294 5.33 7.88 16.85
N ALA A 295 5.71 7.34 15.69
CA ALA A 295 5.80 8.12 14.45
C ALA A 295 4.43 8.67 14.00
N THR A 296 3.37 7.88 14.18
CA THR A 296 1.98 8.29 13.90
C THR A 296 1.56 9.49 14.74
N ASN A 297 1.76 9.44 16.06
CA ASN A 297 1.40 10.52 16.98
C ASN A 297 2.19 11.80 16.70
N PHE A 298 3.47 11.66 16.32
CA PHE A 298 4.27 12.77 15.86
C PHE A 298 3.68 13.40 14.60
N LEU A 299 3.46 12.63 13.54
CA LEU A 299 2.89 13.13 12.28
C LEU A 299 1.55 13.82 12.50
N GLU A 300 0.64 13.22 13.27
CA GLU A 300 -0.63 13.86 13.61
C GLU A 300 -0.46 15.22 14.31
N THR A 301 0.47 15.29 15.25
CA THR A 301 0.77 16.54 15.97
C THR A 301 1.26 17.60 15.00
N GLN A 302 2.16 17.23 14.08
CA GLN A 302 2.72 18.14 13.09
C GLN A 302 1.68 18.58 12.07
N ILE A 303 0.85 17.66 11.59
CA ILE A 303 -0.31 17.94 10.73
C ILE A 303 -1.18 18.97 11.46
N LYS A 304 -1.71 18.65 12.65
CA LYS A 304 -2.56 19.56 13.44
C LYS A 304 -1.92 20.95 13.67
N ALA A 305 -0.63 21.01 13.97
CA ALA A 305 0.09 22.26 14.24
C ALA A 305 0.31 23.13 12.99
N THR A 306 0.57 22.52 11.83
CA THR A 306 0.82 23.24 10.58
C THR A 306 -0.46 23.86 10.00
N TYR A 307 -1.64 23.34 10.38
CA TYR A 307 -2.95 23.79 9.86
C TYR A 307 -3.76 24.69 10.81
N GLN A 308 -3.26 25.01 12.01
CA GLN A 308 -3.89 26.00 12.92
C GLN A 308 -3.50 27.47 12.61
N ASN A 309 -2.66 27.71 11.61
CA ASN A 309 -2.31 29.03 11.07
C ASN A 309 -2.84 29.19 9.64
#